data_AF-A0A1B9QTB6-F1
#
_entry.id   AF-A0A1B9QTB6-F1
#
_cell.length_a   1.000
_cell.length_b   1.000
_cell.length_c   1.000
_cell.angle_alpha   90.00
_cell.angle_beta   90.00
_cell.angle_gamma   90.00
#
_symmetry.space_group_name_H-M   'P 1'
#
loop_
_entity.id
_entity.type
_entity.pdbx_description
1 polymer ?
#
loop_
_entity_poly.entity_id
_entity_poly.type
_entity_poly.pdbx_seq_one_letter_code
_entity_poly.pdbx_strand_id
1 'polypeptide(L)' 'MFSSEGTCDWCKKPSALTKLNYIDGKSNNSCEDCYDLASLDVREFNIAERQHQEQHCAQY' A
#
# COMPACT_ATOMS: atom_id res chain seq x y z
N MET A 1 6.90 -11.92 2.23
CA MET A 1 8.36 -12.12 2.28
C MET A 1 9.02 -10.74 2.24
N PHE A 2 9.89 -10.46 3.21
CA PHE A 2 10.62 -9.20 3.34
C PHE A 2 12.05 -9.43 2.84
N SER A 3 12.38 -8.91 1.66
CA SER A 3 13.61 -9.30 0.95
C SER A 3 14.43 -8.13 0.41
N SER A 4 13.89 -6.91 0.43
CA SER A 4 14.61 -5.70 0.03
C SER A 4 14.99 -4.89 1.27
N GLU A 5 16.28 -4.67 1.48
CA GLU A 5 16.76 -3.76 2.52
C GLU A 5 16.43 -2.31 2.15
N GLY A 6 15.94 -1.54 3.13
CA GLY A 6 15.61 -0.13 2.94
C GLY A 6 14.99 0.50 4.18
N THR A 7 14.42 1.68 4.04
CA THR A 7 13.68 2.37 5.11
C THR A 7 12.19 2.10 5.00
N CYS A 8 11.58 1.58 6.07
CA CYS A 8 10.13 1.35 6.12
C CYS A 8 9.36 2.67 6.01
N ASP A 9 8.35 2.72 5.14
CA ASP A 9 7.54 3.91 4.92
C ASP A 9 6.61 4.27 6.10
N TRP A 10 6.36 3.33 7.00
CA TRP A 10 5.52 3.55 8.19
C TRP A 10 6.35 3.99 9.40
N CYS A 11 7.26 3.15 9.89
CA CYS A 11 8.03 3.45 11.10
C CYS A 11 9.30 4.28 10.86
N LYS A 12 9.66 4.52 9.58
CA LYS A 12 10.87 5.26 9.16
C LYS A 12 12.20 4.67 9.65
N LYS A 13 12.21 3.39 10.04
CA LYS A 13 13.41 2.65 10.44
C LYS A 13 13.97 1.80 9.28
N PRO A 14 15.29 1.60 9.20
CA PRO A 14 15.90 0.62 8.30
C PRO A 14 15.46 -0.80 8.66
N SER A 15 15.12 -1.62 7.68
CA SER A 15 14.70 -3.02 7.84
C SER A 15 14.70 -3.76 6.49
N ALA A 16 14.57 -5.09 6.53
CA ALA A 16 14.06 -5.86 5.41
C ALA A 16 12.59 -5.46 5.16
N LEU A 17 12.27 -5.18 3.90
CA LEU A 17 10.98 -4.65 3.48
C LEU A 17 10.27 -5.56 2.47
N THR A 18 8.95 -5.38 2.41
CA THR A 18 8.09 -5.94 1.38
C THR A 18 7.30 -4.83 0.70
N LYS A 19 7.06 -4.99 -0.60
CA LYS A 19 6.40 -3.99 -1.43
C LYS A 19 4.88 -4.10 -1.33
N LEU A 20 4.21 -2.98 -1.12
CA LEU A 20 2.76 -2.82 -1.15
C LEU A 20 2.39 -1.93 -2.34
N ASN A 21 1.47 -2.40 -3.19
CA ASN A 21 1.09 -1.70 -4.42
C ASN A 21 -0.30 -1.08 -4.29
N TYR A 22 -0.40 0.19 -4.67
CA TYR A 22 -1.65 0.92 -4.75
C TYR A 22 -2.23 0.79 -6.17
N ILE A 23 -3.56 0.94 -6.30
CA ILE A 23 -4.30 0.81 -7.56
C ILE A 23 -3.96 1.93 -8.55
N ASP A 24 -3.44 3.05 -8.07
CA ASP A 24 -2.97 4.18 -8.87
C ASP A 24 -1.56 3.96 -9.47
N GLY A 25 -0.96 2.79 -9.23
CA GLY A 25 0.37 2.43 -9.71
C GLY A 25 1.52 2.87 -8.82
N LYS A 26 1.26 3.57 -7.71
CA LYS A 26 2.27 3.86 -6.69
C LYS A 26 2.56 2.65 -5.82
N SER A 27 3.66 2.71 -5.07
CA SER A 27 4.01 1.66 -4.12
C SER A 27 4.79 2.18 -2.93
N ASN A 28 4.51 1.62 -1.77
CA ASN A 28 5.27 1.83 -0.54
C ASN A 28 5.89 0.50 -0.09
N ASN A 29 6.85 0.58 0.82
CA ASN A 29 7.55 -0.57 1.37
C ASN A 29 7.38 -0.61 2.89
N SER A 30 6.97 -1.76 3.41
CA SER A 30 6.76 -1.96 4.86
C SER A 30 7.73 -3.01 5.40
N CYS A 31 8.16 -2.83 6.66
CA CYS A 31 8.83 -3.86 7.43
C CYS A 31 7.80 -4.83 8.04
N GLU A 32 8.28 -5.96 8.57
CA GLU A 32 7.43 -7.00 9.16
C GLU A 32 6.53 -6.46 10.29
N ASP A 33 7.10 -5.69 11.21
CA ASP A 33 6.36 -5.09 12.33
C ASP A 33 5.22 -4.14 11.91
N CYS A 34 5.33 -3.51 10.73
CA CYS A 34 4.32 -2.57 10.23
C CYS A 34 3.36 -3.20 9.23
N TYR A 35 3.61 -4.45 8.80
CA TYR A 35 2.96 -5.04 7.64
C TYR A 35 1.44 -5.14 7.79
N ASP A 36 0.95 -5.55 8.95
CA ASP A 36 -0.49 -5.72 9.17
C ASP A 36 -1.23 -4.38 9.00
N LEU A 37 -0.74 -3.31 9.63
CA LEU A 37 -1.31 -1.98 9.49
C LEU A 37 -1.15 -1.44 8.06
N ALA A 38 0.05 -1.60 7.48
CA ALA A 38 0.37 -1.11 6.15
C ALA A 38 -0.47 -1.78 5.05
N SER A 39 -0.72 -3.08 5.19
CA SER A 39 -1.55 -3.86 4.26
C SER A 39 -3.02 -3.46 4.32
N LEU A 40 -3.52 -3.17 5.52
CA LEU A 40 -4.88 -2.64 5.71
C LEU A 40 -5.02 -1.25 5.09
N ASP A 41 -4.08 -0.34 5.37
CA ASP A 41 -4.07 1.03 4.80
C ASP A 41 -4.12 1.01 3.26
N VAL A 42 -3.24 0.23 2.63
CA VAL A 42 -3.19 0.08 1.16
C VAL A 42 -4.47 -0.55 0.61
N ARG A 43 -5.05 -1.54 1.31
CA ARG A 43 -6.30 -2.17 0.90
C ARG A 43 -7.46 -1.18 0.93
N GLU A 44 -7.61 -0.40 2.00
CA GLU A 44 -8.68 0.59 2.12
C GLU A 44 -8.57 1.67 1.05
N PHE A 45 -7.36 2.18 0.79
CA PHE A 45 -7.13 3.09 -0.32
C PHE A 45 -7.58 2.48 -1.66
N ASN A 46 -7.18 1.24 -1.95
CA ASN A 46 -7.52 0.58 -3.21
C ASN A 46 -9.03 0.33 -3.37
N ILE A 47 -9.76 0.10 -2.26
CA ILE A 47 -11.22 -0.01 -2.27
C ILE A 47 -11.85 1.34 -2.58
N ALA A 48 -11.43 2.40 -1.89
CA ALA A 48 -11.97 3.75 -2.07
C ALA A 48 -11.75 4.26 -3.50
N GLU A 49 -10.53 4.11 -4.04
CA GLU A 49 -10.20 4.52 -5.40
C GLU A 49 -10.99 3.74 -6.46
N ARG A 50 -11.20 2.43 -6.25
CA ARG A 50 -12.04 1.63 -7.16
C ARG A 50 -13.48 2.11 -7.14
N GLN A 51 -14.05 2.35 -5.96
CA GLN A 51 -15.41 2.87 -5.84
C GLN A 51 -15.55 4.23 -6.52
N HIS A 52 -14.53 5.08 -6.39
CA HIS A 52 -14.48 6.37 -7.07
C HIS A 52 -14.50 6.19 -8.61
N GLN A 53 -13.64 5.32 -9.15
CA GLN A 53 -13.60 5.02 -10.59
C GLN A 53 -14.94 4.46 -11.10
N GLU A 54 -15.57 3.55 -10.35
CA GLU A 54 -16.87 2.97 -10.70
C GLU A 54 -17.98 4.03 -10.75
N GLN A 55 -18.02 4.95 -9.79
CA GLN A 55 -18.98 6.07 -9.77
C GLN A 55 -18.79 7.01 -10.97
N HIS A 56 -17.54 7.28 -11.36
CA HIS A 56 -17.24 8.14 -12.50
C HIS A 56 -17.50 7.48 -13.86
N CYS A 57 -17.33 6.16 -13.99
CA CYS A 57 -17.65 5.43 -15.22
C CYS A 57 -19.15 5.17 -15.39
N ALA A 58 -19.92 5.02 -14.30
CA ALA A 58 -21.37 4.76 -14.36
C ALA A 58 -22.23 5.99 -14.73
N GLN A 59 -21.60 7.14 -14.98
CA GLN A 59 -22.27 8.38 -15.39
C GLN A 59 -22.34 8.57 -16.93
N TYR A 60 -21.87 7.61 -17.72
CA TYR A 60 -21.91 7.64 -19.18
C TYR A 60 -22.80 6.56 -19.80
#